data_AF-A0A0R3INW7-F1
#
_entry.id   AF-A0A0R3INW7-F1
#
_cell.length_a   1.000
_cell.length_b   1.000
_cell.length_c   1.000
_cell.angle_alpha   90.00
_cell.angle_beta   90.00
_cell.angle_gamma   90.00
#
_symmetry.space_group_name_H-M   'P 1'
#
loop_
_entity.id
_entity.type
_entity.pdbx_description
1 polymer ?
#
loop_
_entity_poly.entity_id
_entity_poly.type
_entity_poly.pdbx_seq_one_letter_code
_entity_poly.pdbx_strand_id
1 'polypeptide(L)'
;MNESTNTHEDPIVKQVNPEVMLDIWLDGFASGVATLIMNAAEGHENELPEESQTNMVQKIIRDITNDPAAMETARQKIYARLLGHPQYGTTTLTIVKPD
;
A
#
# COMPACT_ATOMS: atom_id res chain seq x y z
N MET A 1 -19.63 21.63 46.77
CA MET A 1 -19.90 21.69 45.31
C MET A 1 -18.56 21.50 44.63
N ASN A 2 -18.35 20.35 43.98
CA ASN A 2 -17.13 20.08 43.19
C ASN A 2 -17.51 20.24 41.72
N GLU A 3 -17.10 21.35 41.12
CA GLU A 3 -17.19 21.52 39.67
C GLU A 3 -15.94 20.90 39.06
N SER A 4 -16.06 19.69 38.51
CA SER A 4 -15.02 19.08 37.69
C SER A 4 -14.96 19.79 36.34
N THR A 5 -13.97 20.65 36.16
CA THR A 5 -13.61 21.24 34.86
C THR A 5 -12.89 20.20 34.00
N ASN A 6 -13.63 19.28 33.40
CA ASN A 6 -13.10 18.45 32.31
C ASN A 6 -13.06 19.31 31.04
N THR A 7 -12.03 20.14 30.89
CA THR A 7 -11.71 20.87 29.66
C THR A 7 -10.92 19.99 28.69
N HIS A 8 -11.37 18.76 28.48
CA HIS A 8 -10.86 17.96 27.36
C HIS A 8 -11.68 18.36 26.13
N GLU A 9 -11.05 19.10 25.23
CA GLU A 9 -11.60 19.28 23.88
C GLU A 9 -11.75 17.88 23.27
N ASP A 10 -12.98 17.53 22.87
CA ASP A 10 -13.22 16.27 22.19
C ASP A 10 -12.31 16.19 20.95
N PRO A 11 -11.63 15.05 20.73
CA PRO A 11 -10.73 14.92 19.59
C PRO A 11 -11.52 15.17 18.30
N ILE A 12 -11.02 16.09 17.47
CA ILE A 12 -11.60 16.36 16.16
C ILE A 12 -11.38 15.12 15.29
N VAL A 13 -12.41 14.28 15.20
CA VAL A 13 -12.43 13.13 14.30
C VAL A 13 -12.60 13.66 12.87
N LYS A 14 -11.49 13.76 12.13
CA LYS A 14 -11.54 13.99 10.69
C LYS A 14 -11.93 12.68 10.00
N GLN A 15 -13.08 12.67 9.33
CA GLN A 15 -13.40 11.58 8.42
C GLN A 15 -12.40 11.58 7.28
N VAL A 16 -11.65 10.50 7.13
CA VAL A 16 -10.79 10.30 5.97
C VAL A 16 -11.63 9.66 4.88
N ASN A 17 -11.63 10.27 3.70
CA ASN A 17 -12.28 9.71 2.52
C ASN A 17 -11.61 8.35 2.18
N PRO A 18 -12.36 7.24 2.10
CA PRO A 18 -11.81 5.93 1.74
C PRO A 18 -11.04 5.91 0.42
N GLU A 19 -11.42 6.75 -0.55
CA GLU A 19 -10.71 6.83 -1.83
C GLU A 19 -9.31 7.45 -1.66
N VAL A 20 -9.13 8.39 -0.74
CA VAL A 20 -7.79 8.94 -0.42
C VAL A 20 -6.88 7.86 0.15
N MET A 21 -7.42 6.92 0.92
CA MET A 21 -6.65 5.80 1.46
C MET A 21 -6.29 4.79 0.37
N LEU A 22 -7.15 4.61 -0.63
CA LEU A 22 -6.85 3.81 -1.81
C LEU A 22 -5.72 4.44 -2.63
N ASP A 23 -5.76 5.76 -2.85
CA ASP A 23 -4.72 6.49 -3.56
C ASP A 23 -3.35 6.37 -2.86
N ILE A 24 -3.31 6.60 -1.54
CA ILE A 24 -2.08 6.42 -0.74
C ILE A 24 -1.54 5.00 -0.86
N TRP A 25 -2.43 4.01 -0.84
CA TRP A 25 -2.02 2.61 -1.00
C TRP A 25 -1.47 2.33 -2.40
N LEU A 26 -2.07 2.90 -3.45
CA LEU A 26 -1.59 2.77 -4.82
C LEU A 26 -0.21 3.41 -5.01
N ASP A 27 0.06 4.57 -4.40
CA ASP A 27 1.38 5.21 -4.41
C ASP A 27 2.44 4.32 -3.72
N GLY A 28 2.08 3.73 -2.57
CA GLY A 28 2.93 2.77 -1.87
C GLY A 28 3.16 1.48 -2.65
N PHE A 29 2.14 1.00 -3.36
CA PHE A 29 2.25 -0.16 -4.23
C PHE A 29 3.16 0.12 -5.43
N ALA A 30 2.98 1.25 -6.10
CA ALA A 30 3.79 1.67 -7.24
C ALA A 30 5.27 1.80 -6.89
N SER A 31 5.59 2.49 -5.77
CA SER A 31 6.96 2.62 -5.29
C SER A 31 7.57 1.26 -4.90
N GLY A 32 6.81 0.38 -4.25
CA GLY A 32 7.26 -0.97 -3.92
C GLY A 32 7.57 -1.83 -5.14
N VAL A 33 6.73 -1.78 -6.18
CA VAL A 33 6.97 -2.47 -7.45
C VAL A 33 8.23 -1.94 -8.14
N ALA A 34 8.42 -0.62 -8.16
CA ALA A 34 9.63 -0.02 -8.71
C ALA A 34 10.89 -0.53 -7.99
N THR A 35 10.89 -0.52 -6.66
CA THR A 35 12.02 -1.04 -5.86
C THR A 35 12.28 -2.51 -6.13
N LEU A 36 11.24 -3.35 -6.24
CA LEU A 36 11.39 -4.77 -6.54
C LEU A 36 12.04 -5.01 -7.90
N ILE A 37 11.62 -4.25 -8.93
CA ILE A 37 12.17 -4.39 -10.28
C ILE A 37 13.62 -3.92 -10.33
N MET A 38 13.93 -2.78 -9.70
CA MET A 38 15.31 -2.26 -9.61
C MET A 38 16.23 -3.28 -8.93
N ASN A 39 15.82 -3.80 -7.76
CA ASN A 39 16.63 -4.77 -7.01
C ASN A 39 16.78 -6.12 -7.72
N ALA A 40 15.81 -6.52 -8.54
CA ALA A 40 15.89 -7.74 -9.33
C ALA A 40 16.78 -7.60 -10.57
N ALA A 41 17.06 -6.37 -11.00
CA ALA A 41 17.87 -6.07 -12.16
C ALA A 41 19.33 -5.73 -11.79
N GLU A 42 19.54 -5.15 -10.60
CA GLU A 42 20.85 -4.70 -10.12
C GLU A 42 21.90 -5.83 -10.08
N GLY A 43 23.03 -5.60 -10.75
CA GLY A 43 24.19 -6.50 -10.70
C GLY A 43 24.11 -7.73 -11.62
N HIS A 44 23.07 -7.83 -12.46
CA HIS A 44 22.95 -8.90 -13.44
C HIS A 44 23.53 -8.50 -14.81
N GLU A 45 24.27 -9.40 -15.44
CA GLU A 45 24.83 -9.17 -16.80
C GLU A 45 23.75 -8.93 -17.87
N ASN A 46 22.50 -9.34 -17.59
CA ASN A 46 21.33 -9.13 -18.44
C ASN A 46 20.39 -8.05 -17.87
N GLU A 47 20.93 -7.09 -17.12
CA GLU A 47 20.14 -5.97 -16.59
C GLU A 47 19.35 -5.31 -17.72
N LEU A 48 18.03 -5.25 -17.54
CA LEU A 48 17.16 -4.57 -18.49
C LEU A 48 17.48 -3.06 -18.45
N PRO A 49 17.48 -2.35 -19.59
CA PRO A 49 17.64 -0.90 -19.59
C PRO A 49 16.64 -0.23 -18.63
N GLU A 50 17.04 0.84 -17.96
CA GLU A 50 16.21 1.58 -16.99
C GLU A 50 14.83 1.97 -17.57
N GLU A 51 14.78 2.34 -18.85
CA GLU A 51 13.53 2.63 -19.56
C GLU A 51 12.61 1.41 -19.65
N SER A 52 13.17 0.21 -19.88
CA SER A 52 12.40 -1.03 -19.93
C SER A 52 11.89 -1.43 -18.54
N GLN A 53 12.68 -1.19 -17.49
CA GLN A 53 12.26 -1.38 -16.11
C GLN A 53 11.10 -0.43 -15.76
N THR A 54 11.22 0.85 -16.11
CA THR A 54 10.17 1.86 -15.91
C THR A 54 8.88 1.51 -16.66
N ASN A 55 8.99 1.07 -17.92
CA ASN A 55 7.85 0.63 -18.71
C ASN A 55 7.16 -0.59 -18.10
N MET A 56 7.93 -1.50 -17.49
CA MET A 56 7.38 -2.66 -16.78
C MET A 56 6.61 -2.23 -15.52
N VAL A 57 7.17 -1.32 -14.72
CA VAL A 57 6.48 -0.74 -13.55
C VAL A 57 5.17 -0.08 -13.98
N GLN A 58 5.20 0.79 -14.99
CA GLN A 58 4.02 1.49 -15.48
C GLN A 58 2.96 0.52 -16.01
N LYS A 59 3.38 -0.53 -16.73
CA LYS A 59 2.46 -1.56 -17.22
C LYS A 59 1.77 -2.28 -16.07
N ILE A 60 2.52 -2.74 -15.06
CA ILE A 60 1.95 -3.45 -13.90
C ILE A 60 0.94 -2.58 -13.16
N ILE A 61 1.31 -1.31 -12.88
CA ILE A 61 0.42 -0.37 -12.22
C ILE A 61 -0.85 -0.18 -13.05
N ARG A 62 -0.71 0.11 -14.34
CA ARG A 62 -1.84 0.32 -15.25
C ARG A 62 -2.77 -0.89 -15.31
N ASP A 63 -2.19 -2.09 -15.43
CA ASP A 63 -2.96 -3.32 -15.57
C ASP A 63 -3.76 -3.61 -14.28
N ILE A 64 -3.18 -3.34 -13.09
CA ILE A 64 -3.88 -3.45 -11.80
C ILE A 64 -4.95 -2.37 -11.63
N THR A 65 -4.65 -1.11 -11.95
CA THR A 65 -5.62 -0.01 -11.80
C THR A 65 -6.82 -0.15 -12.74
N ASN A 66 -6.64 -0.81 -13.88
CA ASN A 66 -7.70 -1.08 -14.84
C ASN A 66 -8.46 -2.38 -14.57
N ASP A 67 -8.06 -3.18 -13.58
CA ASP A 67 -8.79 -4.38 -13.15
C ASP A 67 -9.78 -4.02 -12.02
N PRO A 68 -11.10 -3.98 -12.28
CA PRO A 68 -12.08 -3.61 -11.28
C PRO A 68 -12.13 -4.59 -10.09
N ALA A 69 -11.84 -5.88 -10.32
CA ALA A 69 -11.87 -6.89 -9.27
C ALA A 69 -10.66 -6.75 -8.34
N ALA A 70 -9.48 -6.48 -8.91
CA ALA A 70 -8.28 -6.18 -8.13
C ALA A 70 -8.46 -4.91 -7.29
N MET A 71 -8.99 -3.84 -7.90
CA MET A 71 -9.23 -2.56 -7.21
C MET A 71 -10.27 -2.67 -6.10
N GLU A 72 -11.36 -3.41 -6.32
CA GLU A 72 -12.35 -3.64 -5.26
C GLU A 72 -11.79 -4.50 -4.12
N THR A 73 -10.98 -5.51 -4.45
CA THR A 73 -10.27 -6.31 -3.43
C THR A 73 -9.32 -5.43 -2.61
N ALA A 74 -8.60 -4.50 -3.25
CA ALA A 74 -7.72 -3.57 -2.56
C ALA A 74 -8.53 -2.65 -1.62
N ARG A 75 -9.61 -2.04 -2.12
CA ARG A 75 -10.52 -1.19 -1.32
C ARG A 75 -11.04 -1.92 -0.08
N GLN A 76 -11.55 -3.14 -0.25
CA GLN A 76 -12.06 -3.96 0.86
C GLN A 76 -10.97 -4.27 1.89
N LYS A 77 -9.78 -4.68 1.44
CA LYS A 77 -8.67 -5.04 2.34
C LYS A 77 -8.10 -3.82 3.09
N ILE A 78 -8.00 -2.67 2.43
CA ILE A 78 -7.57 -1.42 3.05
C ILE A 78 -8.58 -1.01 4.12
N TYR A 79 -9.88 -0.99 3.76
CA TYR A 79 -10.93 -0.59 4.68
C TYR A 79 -11.05 -1.51 5.89
N ALA A 80 -10.97 -2.83 5.69
CA ALA A 80 -10.97 -3.81 6.77
C ALA A 80 -9.82 -3.58 7.77
N ARG A 81 -8.63 -3.22 7.27
CA ARG A 81 -7.47 -2.89 8.13
C ARG A 81 -7.66 -1.57 8.87
N LEU A 82 -8.21 -0.54 8.23
CA LEU A 82 -8.49 0.75 8.86
C LEU A 82 -9.52 0.64 10.00
N LEU A 83 -10.50 -0.24 9.85
CA LEU A 83 -11.50 -0.51 10.88
C LEU A 83 -11.02 -1.45 12.00
N GLY A 84 -9.75 -1.89 11.98
CA GLY A 84 -9.24 -2.83 12.99
C GLY A 84 -9.84 -4.23 12.89
N HIS A 85 -10.45 -4.57 11.75
CA HIS A 85 -10.97 -5.91 11.44
C HIS A 85 -10.17 -6.56 10.31
N PRO A 86 -8.86 -6.82 10.46
CA PRO A 86 -8.10 -7.49 9.43
C PRO A 86 -8.66 -8.91 9.22
N GLN A 87 -9.46 -9.11 8.18
CA GLN A 87 -10.05 -10.42 7.86
C GLN A 87 -9.01 -11.44 7.35
N TYR A 88 -7.78 -11.00 7.11
CA TYR A 88 -6.67 -11.85 6.69
C TYR A 88 -5.45 -11.46 7.51
N GLY A 89 -4.99 -12.40 8.35
CA GLY A 89 -3.85 -12.24 9.23
C GLY A 89 -2.64 -11.69 8.48
N THR A 90 -1.83 -10.92 9.19
CA THR A 90 -0.53 -10.45 8.74
C THR A 90 0.26 -11.63 8.19
N THR A 91 0.43 -11.72 6.86
CA THR A 91 1.36 -12.69 6.27
C THR A 91 2.76 -12.24 6.66
N THR A 92 3.38 -12.92 7.62
CA THR A 92 4.78 -12.73 7.94
C THR A 92 5.59 -13.14 6.70
N LEU A 93 6.13 -12.16 5.98
CA LEU A 93 7.10 -12.41 4.92
C LEU A 93 8.39 -12.88 5.59
N THR A 94 8.62 -14.19 5.60
CA THR A 94 9.88 -14.76 6.09
C THR A 94 10.95 -14.54 5.03
N ILE A 95 11.92 -13.66 5.32
CA ILE A 95 13.08 -13.47 4.45
C ILE A 95 13.94 -14.73 4.60
N VAL A 96 13.94 -15.59 3.57
CA VAL A 96 14.85 -16.73 3.51
C VAL A 96 16.24 -16.19 3.17
N LYS A 97 17.19 -16.32 4.11
CA LYS A 97 18.59 -15.99 3.85
C LYS A 97 19.19 -17.09 2.96
N PRO A 98 19.82 -16.77 1.82
CA PRO A 98 20.62 -17.73 1.07
C PRO A 98 21.94 -18.00 1.83
N ASP A 99 22.36 -19.27 1.85
CA ASP A 99 23.64 -19.76 2.41
C ASP A 99 24.85 -19.28 1.59
#